data_AF-A0A7G2IQZ3-F1
#
_entry.id   AF-A0A7G2IQZ3-F1
#
_cell.length_a   1.000
_cell.length_b   1.000
_cell.length_c   1.000
_cell.angle_alpha   90.00
_cell.angle_beta   90.00
_cell.angle_gamma   90.00
#
_symmetry.space_group_name_H-M   'P 1'
#
loop_
_entity.id
_entity.type
_entity.pdbx_description
1 polymer ?
#
loop_
_entity_poly.entity_id
_entity_poly.type
_entity_poly.pdbx_seq_one_letter_code
_entity_poly.pdbx_strand_id
1 'polypeptide(L)'
;MHCGGKTIHLQAGHYQAKIVTVGAGLAELTHRGRHIVIPHKPEEMPLAHLGKVLIPWPNRVVDGSYHYNGKDYQLAVNDSVSHTAIHGLLAWRDWQINQQSASEVSLTIFLPPSYGYPFALVSEVIYRLEATRGLQVFIHTQNVGDEIAPYGVGAHPYLTCNLQPIDDCELTLPVSEETCDERYFTTPQRIAQTAIDHTFRTMPPDAEWEVRMTSPSQNMSTFFTQPPALVASVYRRKISTARPGG
;
A
#
# COMPACT_ATOMS: atom_id res chain seq x y z
N MET A 1 14.26 -18.45 10.31
CA MET A 1 13.74 -17.39 9.44
C MET A 1 12.28 -17.23 9.76
N HIS A 2 11.81 -16.01 10.05
CA HIS A 2 10.42 -15.76 10.43
C HIS A 2 9.51 -15.76 9.19
N CYS A 3 8.18 -15.85 9.36
CA CYS A 3 7.23 -15.74 8.24
C CYS A 3 7.41 -14.43 7.44
N GLY A 4 7.83 -13.35 8.10
CA GLY A 4 8.17 -12.06 7.48
C GLY A 4 9.57 -11.96 6.87
N GLY A 5 10.42 -12.99 6.94
CA GLY A 5 11.82 -12.91 6.53
C GLY A 5 12.71 -12.30 7.60
N LYS A 6 13.55 -11.31 7.24
CA LYS A 6 14.39 -10.56 8.18
C LYS A 6 13.64 -9.34 8.69
N THR A 7 13.83 -9.03 9.97
CA THR A 7 13.26 -7.85 10.63
C THR A 7 14.30 -6.73 10.71
N ILE A 8 13.93 -5.53 10.24
CA ILE A 8 14.71 -4.31 10.32
C ILE A 8 14.00 -3.34 11.27
N HIS A 9 14.77 -2.73 12.18
CA HIS A 9 14.29 -1.70 13.10
C HIS A 9 14.83 -0.35 12.68
N LEU A 10 13.94 0.63 12.52
CA LEU A 10 14.29 2.03 12.28
C LEU A 10 13.88 2.86 13.48
N GLN A 11 14.67 3.88 13.79
CA GLN A 11 14.44 4.83 14.87
C GLN A 11 14.82 6.25 14.47
N ALA A 12 13.99 7.23 14.82
CA ALA A 12 14.29 8.65 14.65
C ALA A 12 13.49 9.47 15.68
N GLY A 13 14.19 10.12 16.62
CA GLY A 13 13.53 10.83 17.72
C GLY A 13 12.62 9.90 18.54
N HIS A 14 11.33 10.20 18.59
CA HIS A 14 10.33 9.36 19.26
C HIS A 14 9.63 8.36 18.35
N TYR A 15 9.96 8.33 17.06
CA TYR A 15 9.43 7.36 16.12
C TYR A 15 10.24 6.07 16.13
N GLN A 16 9.55 4.94 16.03
CA GLN A 16 10.13 3.63 15.78
C GLN A 16 9.32 2.91 14.71
N ALA A 17 9.99 2.26 13.76
CA ALA A 17 9.35 1.44 12.75
C ALA A 17 10.00 0.05 12.67
N LYS A 18 9.19 -0.96 12.37
CA LYS A 18 9.63 -2.32 12.13
C LYS A 18 9.26 -2.70 10.71
N ILE A 19 10.26 -3.01 9.89
CA ILE A 19 10.12 -3.43 8.50
C ILE A 19 10.49 -4.91 8.40
N VAL A 20 9.79 -5.67 7.58
CA VAL A 20 10.09 -7.09 7.30
C VAL A 20 10.38 -7.27 5.81
N THR A 21 11.36 -8.10 5.46
CA THR A 21 11.80 -8.23 4.05
C THR A 21 10.76 -8.90 3.15
N VAL A 22 9.93 -9.80 3.68
CA VAL A 22 8.85 -10.40 2.89
C VAL A 22 7.77 -9.36 2.58
N GLY A 23 7.60 -9.07 1.29
CA GLY A 23 6.69 -8.07 0.75
C GLY A 23 7.08 -6.64 1.07
N ALA A 24 8.34 -6.40 1.45
CA ALA A 24 8.82 -5.11 1.95
C ALA A 24 7.85 -4.52 2.99
N GLY A 25 7.44 -5.32 3.96
CA GLY A 25 6.26 -5.03 4.78
C GLY A 25 6.56 -4.08 5.96
N LEU A 26 5.68 -3.12 6.20
CA LEU A 26 5.63 -2.34 7.45
C LEU A 26 4.91 -3.16 8.53
N ALA A 27 5.67 -3.74 9.45
CA ALA A 27 5.13 -4.56 10.54
C ALA A 27 4.66 -3.76 11.75
N GLU A 28 5.28 -2.60 12.00
CA GLU A 28 4.94 -1.73 13.12
C GLU A 28 5.42 -0.30 12.86
N LEU A 29 4.65 0.68 13.32
CA LEU A 29 5.05 2.08 13.36
C LEU A 29 4.47 2.70 14.63
N THR A 30 5.34 3.28 15.46
CA THR A 30 4.95 3.94 16.71
C THR A 30 5.55 5.33 16.82
N HIS A 31 4.89 6.19 17.59
CA HIS A 31 5.42 7.46 18.05
C HIS A 31 5.18 7.61 19.54
N ARG A 32 6.25 7.82 20.32
CA ARG A 32 6.20 7.83 21.81
C ARG A 32 5.53 6.57 22.38
N GLY A 33 5.79 5.41 21.76
CA GLY A 33 5.23 4.12 22.15
C GLY A 33 3.76 3.89 21.78
N ARG A 34 3.13 4.81 21.04
CA ARG A 34 1.73 4.70 20.60
C ARG A 34 1.65 4.23 19.15
N HIS A 35 0.80 3.24 18.87
CA HIS A 35 0.69 2.67 17.52
C HIS A 35 0.01 3.63 16.54
N ILE A 36 0.66 3.80 15.38
CA ILE A 36 0.16 4.57 14.23
C ILE A 36 -0.45 3.61 13.19
N VAL A 37 0.10 2.40 13.09
CA VAL A 37 -0.49 1.31 12.29
C VAL A 37 -0.79 0.12 13.19
N ILE A 38 -1.77 -0.70 12.80
CA ILE A 38 -2.03 -1.99 13.45
C ILE A 38 -0.78 -2.87 13.26
N PRO A 39 -0.13 -3.31 14.34
CA PRO A 39 1.09 -4.09 14.25
C PRO A 39 0.78 -5.56 13.91
N HIS A 40 1.77 -6.25 13.36
CA HIS A 40 1.81 -7.71 13.35
C HIS A 40 3.18 -8.23 13.78
N LYS A 41 3.21 -9.47 14.28
CA LYS A 41 4.46 -10.13 14.64
C LYS A 41 5.18 -10.63 13.38
N PRO A 42 6.48 -10.33 13.20
CA PRO A 42 7.25 -10.86 12.07
C PRO A 42 7.24 -12.40 11.98
N GLU A 43 7.06 -13.07 13.12
CA GLU A 43 6.98 -14.53 13.27
C GLU A 43 5.70 -15.13 12.68
N GLU A 44 4.64 -14.33 12.54
CA GLU A 44 3.31 -14.79 12.16
C GLU A 44 2.98 -14.33 10.74
N MET A 45 2.09 -15.07 10.07
CA MET A 45 1.52 -14.60 8.81
C MET A 45 0.51 -13.48 9.13
N PRO A 46 0.68 -12.26 8.58
CA PRO A 46 -0.26 -11.18 8.85
C PRO A 46 -1.64 -11.48 8.27
N LEU A 47 -2.68 -10.88 8.88
CA LEU A 47 -4.02 -10.90 8.31
C LEU A 47 -4.02 -10.17 6.96
N ALA A 48 -4.65 -10.79 5.96
CA ALA A 48 -4.72 -10.26 4.60
C ALA A 48 -3.34 -9.83 4.07
N HIS A 49 -3.18 -8.59 3.63
CA HIS A 49 -1.91 -8.04 3.15
C HIS A 49 -1.36 -6.94 4.08
N LEU A 50 -1.67 -7.01 5.38
CA LEU A 50 -1.30 -5.98 6.35
C LEU A 50 0.18 -5.60 6.25
N GLY A 51 0.43 -4.32 5.98
CA GLY A 51 1.74 -3.71 5.88
C GLY A 51 2.47 -3.92 4.55
N LYS A 52 1.97 -4.77 3.64
CA LYS A 52 2.67 -5.15 2.41
C LYS A 52 2.65 -4.06 1.33
N VAL A 53 3.67 -4.08 0.48
CA VAL A 53 3.68 -3.34 -0.79
C VAL A 53 3.04 -4.19 -1.89
N LEU A 54 2.22 -3.58 -2.73
CA LEU A 54 1.38 -4.22 -3.75
C LEU A 54 1.89 -3.82 -5.13
N ILE A 55 2.62 -4.72 -5.78
CA ILE A 55 3.25 -4.53 -7.09
C ILE A 55 3.09 -5.83 -7.89
N PRO A 56 2.74 -5.80 -9.19
CA PRO A 56 2.58 -4.62 -10.04
C PRO A 56 1.14 -4.12 -10.21
N TRP A 57 0.22 -4.51 -9.32
CA TRP A 57 -1.10 -3.87 -9.21
C TRP A 57 -1.61 -3.93 -7.77
N PRO A 58 -2.23 -2.84 -7.27
CA PRO A 58 -3.08 -2.90 -6.10
C PRO A 58 -4.47 -3.42 -6.49
N ASN A 59 -5.28 -3.77 -5.49
CA ASN A 59 -6.65 -4.28 -5.66
C ASN A 59 -6.72 -5.51 -6.59
N ARG A 60 -7.89 -5.75 -7.19
CA ARG A 60 -8.27 -6.99 -7.86
C ARG A 60 -8.20 -6.88 -9.38
N VAL A 61 -7.80 -7.98 -10.02
CA VAL A 61 -8.08 -8.29 -11.43
C VAL A 61 -9.11 -9.40 -11.44
N VAL A 62 -10.31 -9.08 -11.93
CA VAL A 62 -11.45 -9.99 -12.00
C VAL A 62 -11.10 -11.20 -12.86
N ASP A 63 -11.38 -12.40 -12.38
CA ASP A 63 -11.05 -13.68 -12.99
C ASP A 63 -9.55 -13.88 -13.28
N GLY A 64 -8.69 -13.01 -12.74
CA GLY A 64 -7.28 -12.92 -13.13
C GLY A 64 -7.06 -12.55 -14.60
N SER A 65 -8.11 -12.18 -15.34
CA SER A 65 -8.05 -11.95 -16.78
C SER A 65 -7.91 -10.46 -17.09
N TYR A 66 -7.00 -10.13 -17.99
CA TYR A 66 -6.87 -8.77 -18.49
C TYR A 66 -6.41 -8.69 -19.94
N HIS A 67 -6.86 -7.63 -20.60
CA HIS A 67 -6.46 -7.30 -21.96
C HIS A 67 -5.47 -6.14 -21.96
N TYR A 68 -4.34 -6.32 -22.62
CA TYR A 68 -3.33 -5.28 -22.75
C TYR A 68 -2.59 -5.39 -24.08
N ASN A 69 -2.44 -4.24 -24.76
CA ASN A 69 -1.74 -4.13 -26.04
C ASN A 69 -2.19 -5.17 -27.10
N GLY A 70 -3.51 -5.39 -27.22
CA GLY A 70 -4.07 -6.30 -28.21
C GLY A 70 -3.99 -7.79 -27.84
N LYS A 71 -3.54 -8.12 -26.63
CA LYS A 71 -3.39 -9.50 -26.16
C LYS A 71 -4.09 -9.73 -24.83
N ASP A 72 -4.67 -10.92 -24.69
CA ASP A 72 -5.26 -11.40 -23.44
C ASP A 72 -4.22 -12.14 -22.60
N TYR A 73 -4.27 -11.89 -21.29
CA TYR A 73 -3.36 -12.45 -20.30
C TYR A 73 -4.16 -13.02 -19.12
N GLN A 74 -3.62 -14.08 -18.53
CA GLN A 74 -4.25 -14.80 -17.42
C GLN A 74 -3.31 -14.89 -16.21
N LEU A 75 -3.66 -14.20 -15.14
CA LEU A 75 -3.01 -14.25 -13.83
C LEU A 75 -3.52 -15.44 -13.02
N ALA A 76 -2.70 -15.90 -12.08
CA ALA A 76 -3.16 -16.86 -11.08
C ALA A 76 -4.17 -16.18 -10.13
N VAL A 77 -5.34 -16.81 -9.95
CA VAL A 77 -6.32 -16.41 -8.95
C VAL A 77 -5.81 -16.83 -7.57
N ASN A 78 -5.56 -15.85 -6.72
CA ASN A 78 -5.05 -16.04 -5.36
C ASN A 78 -6.08 -15.65 -4.28
N ASP A 79 -7.23 -15.08 -4.67
CA ASP A 79 -8.42 -14.99 -3.84
C ASP A 79 -9.53 -15.84 -4.44
N SER A 80 -9.72 -17.03 -3.87
CA SER A 80 -10.73 -17.99 -4.31
C SER A 80 -12.16 -17.58 -3.99
N VAL A 81 -12.38 -16.68 -3.03
CA VAL A 81 -13.73 -16.24 -2.63
C VAL A 81 -14.26 -15.24 -3.64
N SER A 82 -13.45 -14.26 -4.01
CA SER A 82 -13.83 -13.25 -5.01
C SER A 82 -13.48 -13.65 -6.45
N HIS A 83 -12.84 -14.80 -6.65
CA HIS A 83 -12.31 -15.25 -7.94
C HIS A 83 -11.43 -14.19 -8.63
N THR A 84 -10.50 -13.58 -7.88
CA THR A 84 -9.63 -12.52 -8.42
C THR A 84 -8.15 -12.78 -8.20
N ALA A 85 -7.33 -12.19 -9.07
CA ALA A 85 -5.92 -11.99 -8.80
C ALA A 85 -5.74 -10.66 -8.04
N ILE A 86 -5.44 -10.74 -6.75
CA ILE A 86 -5.40 -9.61 -5.84
C ILE A 86 -3.96 -9.24 -5.47
N HIS A 87 -3.67 -7.93 -5.48
CA HIS A 87 -2.50 -7.31 -4.85
C HIS A 87 -1.11 -7.67 -5.40
N GLY A 88 -1.05 -8.04 -6.68
CA GLY A 88 0.21 -8.19 -7.39
C GLY A 88 0.95 -9.48 -7.08
N LEU A 89 2.25 -9.48 -7.39
CA LEU A 89 3.13 -10.65 -7.38
C LEU A 89 4.23 -10.56 -6.32
N LEU A 90 4.43 -9.40 -5.70
CA LEU A 90 5.56 -9.13 -4.81
C LEU A 90 5.24 -9.10 -3.31
N ALA A 91 3.95 -9.11 -2.92
CA ALA A 91 3.53 -8.99 -1.52
C ALA A 91 4.00 -10.15 -0.61
N TRP A 92 4.36 -11.29 -1.21
CA TRP A 92 4.79 -12.51 -0.52
C TRP A 92 6.19 -12.96 -0.93
N ARG A 93 6.96 -12.10 -1.59
CA ARG A 93 8.35 -12.38 -2.00
C ARG A 93 9.31 -11.83 -0.98
N ASP A 94 10.47 -12.47 -0.80
CA ASP A 94 11.52 -11.97 0.08
C ASP A 94 12.39 -10.94 -0.64
N TRP A 95 12.34 -9.68 -0.20
CA TRP A 95 13.10 -8.58 -0.79
C TRP A 95 14.52 -8.54 -0.23
N GLN A 96 15.47 -8.12 -1.06
CA GLN A 96 16.86 -8.01 -0.65
C GLN A 96 17.14 -6.64 -0.04
N ILE A 97 17.85 -6.62 1.09
CA ILE A 97 18.30 -5.36 1.70
C ILE A 97 19.44 -4.81 0.85
N ASN A 98 19.22 -3.64 0.25
CA ASN A 98 20.21 -2.94 -0.57
C ASN A 98 21.06 -1.98 0.28
N GLN A 99 20.39 -1.18 1.12
CA GLN A 99 21.05 -0.25 2.06
C GLN A 99 20.27 -0.19 3.37
N GLN A 100 20.97 0.04 4.48
CA GLN A 100 20.35 0.15 5.80
C GLN A 100 21.15 1.11 6.69
N SER A 101 20.44 1.96 7.41
CA SER A 101 20.95 2.79 8.51
C SER A 101 20.03 2.68 9.73
N ALA A 102 20.28 3.48 10.76
CA ALA A 102 19.41 3.53 11.95
C ALA A 102 18.01 4.07 11.64
N SER A 103 17.83 4.87 10.59
CA SER A 103 16.58 5.56 10.29
C SER A 103 16.11 5.39 8.85
N GLU A 104 16.80 4.59 8.03
CA GLU A 104 16.41 4.31 6.65
C GLU A 104 16.75 2.87 6.25
N VAL A 105 15.91 2.25 5.43
CA VAL A 105 16.23 1.00 4.73
C VAL A 105 15.74 1.05 3.28
N SER A 106 16.57 0.60 2.35
CA SER A 106 16.19 0.31 0.96
C SER A 106 16.13 -1.19 0.74
N LEU A 107 15.02 -1.66 0.17
CA LEU A 107 14.74 -3.04 -0.19
C LEU A 107 14.53 -3.14 -1.70
N THR A 108 15.23 -4.06 -2.37
CA THR A 108 15.15 -4.26 -3.82
C THR A 108 14.70 -5.67 -4.18
N ILE A 109 13.99 -5.82 -5.30
CA ILE A 109 13.67 -7.14 -5.85
C ILE A 109 13.53 -7.09 -7.38
N PHE A 110 13.90 -8.19 -8.02
CA PHE A 110 13.63 -8.44 -9.43
C PHE A 110 12.38 -9.32 -9.56
N LEU A 111 11.39 -8.85 -10.32
CA LEU A 111 10.24 -9.61 -10.77
C LEU A 111 10.53 -10.15 -12.17
N PRO A 112 10.83 -11.46 -12.33
CA PRO A 112 10.96 -12.05 -13.65
C PRO A 112 9.61 -12.11 -14.38
N PRO A 113 9.61 -12.07 -15.73
CA PRO A 113 8.43 -12.35 -16.54
C PRO A 113 7.80 -13.71 -16.17
N SER A 114 6.47 -13.79 -16.26
CA SER A 114 5.69 -15.01 -16.07
C SER A 114 4.56 -15.11 -17.09
N TYR A 115 3.94 -16.28 -17.25
CA TYR A 115 2.88 -16.49 -18.25
C TYR A 115 1.73 -15.47 -18.15
N GLY A 116 1.32 -15.11 -16.93
CA GLY A 116 0.25 -14.14 -16.69
C GLY A 116 0.69 -12.68 -16.69
N TYR A 117 1.99 -12.43 -16.53
CA TYR A 117 2.56 -11.09 -16.51
C TYR A 117 3.97 -11.15 -17.12
N PRO A 118 4.09 -11.09 -18.46
CA PRO A 118 5.35 -11.32 -19.16
C PRO A 118 6.23 -10.07 -19.22
N PHE A 119 6.27 -9.28 -18.15
CA PHE A 119 7.07 -8.07 -18.04
C PHE A 119 8.10 -8.21 -16.91
N ALA A 120 9.31 -7.73 -17.14
CA ALA A 120 10.41 -7.79 -16.19
C ALA A 120 10.52 -6.48 -15.43
N LEU A 121 10.43 -6.52 -14.09
CA LEU A 121 10.51 -5.31 -13.26
C LEU A 121 11.66 -5.40 -12.26
N VAL A 122 12.37 -4.29 -12.06
CA VAL A 122 13.24 -4.08 -10.89
C VAL A 122 12.56 -3.05 -10.00
N SER A 123 12.22 -3.45 -8.79
CA SER A 123 11.52 -2.59 -7.82
C SER A 123 12.41 -2.31 -6.62
N GLU A 124 12.31 -1.08 -6.09
CA GLU A 124 12.95 -0.63 -4.86
C GLU A 124 11.89 0.02 -3.95
N VAL A 125 11.91 -0.31 -2.67
CA VAL A 125 11.11 0.34 -1.62
C VAL A 125 12.08 0.92 -0.59
N ILE A 126 11.98 2.23 -0.37
CA ILE A 126 12.79 2.95 0.61
C ILE A 126 11.87 3.42 1.74
N TYR A 127 12.15 2.95 2.95
CA TYR A 127 11.53 3.43 4.18
C TYR A 127 12.49 4.40 4.85
N ARG A 128 12.12 5.68 4.95
CA ARG A 128 12.88 6.72 5.66
C ARG A 128 12.07 7.22 6.85
N LEU A 129 12.60 7.05 8.04
CA LEU A 129 12.00 7.52 9.29
C LEU A 129 12.65 8.82 9.73
N GLU A 130 11.84 9.85 9.95
CA GLU A 130 12.30 11.17 10.37
C GLU A 130 11.69 11.59 11.70
N ALA A 131 12.50 12.23 12.54
CA ALA A 131 12.10 12.60 13.90
C ALA A 131 10.90 13.55 13.97
N THR A 132 10.69 14.39 12.94
CA THR A 132 9.64 15.42 12.90
C THR A 132 8.52 15.10 11.92
N ARG A 133 8.78 14.29 10.88
CA ARG A 133 7.82 14.01 9.79
C ARG A 133 7.24 12.59 9.83
N GLY A 134 7.77 11.71 10.68
CA GLY A 134 7.33 10.31 10.73
C GLY A 134 7.94 9.49 9.60
N LEU A 135 7.19 8.50 9.10
CA LEU A 135 7.67 7.56 8.09
C LEU A 135 7.34 8.03 6.67
N GLN A 136 8.37 8.17 5.83
CA GLN A 136 8.25 8.34 4.39
C GLN A 136 8.51 7.00 3.70
N VAL A 137 7.72 6.72 2.66
CA VAL A 137 7.84 5.51 1.85
C VAL A 137 7.99 5.91 0.40
N PHE A 138 9.11 5.56 -0.21
CA PHE A 138 9.35 5.75 -1.64
C PHE A 138 9.29 4.39 -2.32
N ILE A 139 8.55 4.30 -3.43
CA ILE A 139 8.46 3.06 -4.20
C ILE A 139 8.83 3.39 -5.63
N HIS A 140 9.95 2.82 -6.07
CA HIS A 140 10.47 2.96 -7.42
C HIS A 140 10.32 1.62 -8.12
N THR A 141 9.92 1.65 -9.39
CA THR A 141 9.94 0.45 -10.22
C THR A 141 10.33 0.81 -11.63
N GLN A 142 11.35 0.11 -12.11
CA GLN A 142 11.81 0.18 -13.48
C GLN A 142 11.32 -1.05 -14.23
N ASN A 143 10.66 -0.82 -15.36
CA ASN A 143 10.47 -1.86 -16.36
C ASN A 143 11.79 -2.05 -17.13
N VAL A 144 12.37 -3.25 -17.03
CA VAL A 144 13.65 -3.61 -17.67
C VAL A 144 13.45 -4.53 -18.87
N GLY A 145 12.20 -4.72 -19.30
CA GLY A 145 11.87 -5.39 -20.56
C GLY A 145 11.74 -4.42 -21.74
N ASP A 146 11.56 -4.99 -22.93
CA ASP A 146 11.50 -4.24 -24.19
C ASP A 146 10.10 -3.71 -24.55
N GLU A 147 9.07 -4.16 -23.81
CA GLU A 147 7.67 -3.74 -23.99
C GLU A 147 7.19 -2.90 -22.81
N ILE A 148 6.27 -1.96 -23.04
CA ILE A 148 5.63 -1.20 -21.95
C ILE A 148 4.84 -2.17 -21.06
N ALA A 149 5.08 -2.13 -19.75
CA ALA A 149 4.37 -2.96 -18.78
C ALA A 149 3.14 -2.23 -18.21
N PRO A 150 1.97 -2.89 -18.08
CA PRO A 150 0.88 -2.37 -17.27
C PRO A 150 1.28 -2.39 -15.80
N TYR A 151 1.15 -1.26 -15.11
CA TYR A 151 1.68 -1.10 -13.77
C TYR A 151 0.80 -0.21 -12.88
N GLY A 152 0.63 -0.65 -11.65
CA GLY A 152 0.11 0.12 -10.52
C GLY A 152 0.84 -0.28 -9.24
N VAL A 153 0.82 0.62 -8.26
CA VAL A 153 1.48 0.41 -6.97
C VAL A 153 0.55 0.82 -5.83
N GLY A 154 0.64 0.11 -4.72
CA GLY A 154 -0.01 0.49 -3.47
C GLY A 154 0.78 0.02 -2.25
N ALA A 155 0.44 0.58 -1.09
CA ALA A 155 0.86 0.11 0.21
C ALA A 155 -0.39 -0.26 1.02
N HIS A 156 -0.28 -1.24 1.90
CA HIS A 156 -1.44 -1.79 2.63
C HIS A 156 -1.32 -1.67 4.16
N PRO A 157 -0.93 -0.51 4.74
CA PRO A 157 -0.99 -0.30 6.18
C PRO A 157 -2.44 -0.15 6.64
N TYR A 158 -2.75 -0.64 7.83
CA TYR A 158 -4.00 -0.30 8.52
C TYR A 158 -3.70 0.74 9.59
N LEU A 159 -4.22 1.95 9.41
CA LEU A 159 -4.03 3.05 10.36
C LEU A 159 -4.75 2.74 11.67
N THR A 160 -4.20 3.25 12.78
CA THR A 160 -4.82 3.17 14.09
C THR A 160 -4.49 4.41 14.93
N CYS A 161 -5.35 4.73 15.88
CA CYS A 161 -5.09 5.70 16.94
C CYS A 161 -4.79 4.92 18.22
N ASN A 162 -3.60 4.31 18.26
CA ASN A 162 -3.16 3.47 19.38
C ASN A 162 -4.07 2.27 19.70
N LEU A 163 -4.44 1.50 18.67
CA LEU A 163 -5.25 0.27 18.77
C LEU A 163 -6.65 0.46 19.34
N GLN A 164 -7.14 1.70 19.39
CA GLN A 164 -8.53 1.96 19.73
C GLN A 164 -9.47 1.40 18.64
N PRO A 165 -10.67 0.92 19.01
CA PRO A 165 -11.72 0.61 18.06
C PRO A 165 -11.94 1.75 17.06
N ILE A 166 -11.96 1.39 15.77
CA ILE A 166 -12.06 2.37 14.68
C ILE A 166 -13.41 3.09 14.68
N ASP A 167 -14.47 2.46 15.16
CA ASP A 167 -15.83 3.00 15.30
C ASP A 167 -15.88 4.27 16.19
N ASP A 168 -14.92 4.42 17.10
CA ASP A 168 -14.79 5.56 18.00
C ASP A 168 -13.91 6.67 17.44
N CYS A 169 -13.29 6.45 16.28
CA CYS A 169 -12.46 7.44 15.60
C CYS A 169 -13.30 8.30 14.65
N GLU A 170 -12.78 9.49 14.37
CA GLU A 170 -13.23 10.37 13.32
C GLU A 170 -12.32 10.22 12.10
N LEU A 171 -12.92 10.19 10.90
CA LEU A 171 -12.23 10.06 9.63
C LEU A 171 -12.38 11.35 8.82
N THR A 172 -11.32 11.74 8.12
CA THR A 172 -11.32 12.75 7.08
C THR A 172 -10.64 12.17 5.83
N LEU A 173 -11.29 12.34 4.68
CA LEU A 173 -10.88 11.84 3.38
C LEU A 173 -10.73 13.01 2.38
N PRO A 174 -9.87 12.85 1.36
CA PRO A 174 -9.78 13.85 0.29
C PRO A 174 -11.06 13.87 -0.54
N VAL A 175 -11.31 14.99 -1.21
CA VAL A 175 -12.42 15.13 -2.18
C VAL A 175 -12.16 14.20 -3.38
N SER A 176 -13.20 13.49 -3.84
CA SER A 176 -13.13 12.58 -4.99
C SER A 176 -14.30 12.79 -5.96
N GLU A 177 -14.14 12.41 -7.24
CA GLU A 177 -15.24 12.46 -8.22
C GLU A 177 -16.35 11.44 -7.95
N GLU A 178 -16.05 10.32 -7.28
CA GLU A 178 -16.96 9.18 -7.13
C GLU A 178 -17.90 9.30 -5.89
N THR A 179 -17.79 10.38 -5.10
CA THR A 179 -18.75 10.68 -4.01
C THR A 179 -20.04 11.27 -4.57
N CYS A 180 -20.84 10.44 -5.24
CA CYS A 180 -22.21 10.77 -5.64
C CYS A 180 -23.29 10.24 -4.69
N ASP A 181 -22.96 9.44 -3.66
CA ASP A 181 -23.94 9.01 -2.66
C ASP A 181 -23.44 9.22 -1.22
N GLU A 182 -24.16 10.08 -0.51
CA GLU A 182 -24.32 10.21 0.95
C GLU A 182 -23.22 9.59 1.85
N ARG A 183 -22.12 10.34 2.04
CA ARG A 183 -21.41 10.61 3.33
C ARG A 183 -20.12 11.37 3.04
N TYR A 184 -20.16 12.69 3.22
CA TYR A 184 -19.02 13.57 2.98
C TYR A 184 -18.04 13.54 4.16
N PHE A 185 -17.14 12.56 4.17
CA PHE A 185 -15.94 12.54 5.05
C PHE A 185 -14.91 13.62 4.67
N THR A 186 -15.29 14.65 3.90
CA THR A 186 -14.43 15.81 3.58
C THR A 186 -14.24 16.74 4.79
N THR A 187 -15.03 16.52 5.85
CA THR A 187 -14.83 17.06 7.20
C THR A 187 -14.71 15.91 8.19
N PRO A 188 -14.16 16.11 9.40
CA PRO A 188 -14.11 15.07 10.42
C PRO A 188 -15.49 14.52 10.74
N GLN A 189 -15.69 13.21 10.54
CA GLN A 189 -16.94 12.50 10.82
C GLN A 189 -16.64 11.20 11.56
N ARG A 190 -17.44 10.86 12.57
CA ARG A 190 -17.29 9.60 13.31
C ARG A 190 -17.55 8.41 12.38
N ILE A 191 -16.71 7.39 12.46
CA ILE A 191 -16.85 6.16 11.67
C ILE A 191 -18.09 5.39 12.14
N ALA A 192 -18.22 5.11 13.45
CA ALA A 192 -19.37 4.39 14.02
C ALA A 192 -19.70 3.11 13.23
N GLN A 193 -20.96 2.85 12.91
CA GLN A 193 -21.40 1.66 12.16
C GLN A 193 -21.28 1.82 10.62
N THR A 194 -20.49 2.79 10.16
CA THR A 194 -20.33 3.09 8.74
C THR A 194 -19.48 2.02 8.05
N ALA A 195 -20.06 1.31 7.09
CA ALA A 195 -19.28 0.56 6.11
C ALA A 195 -18.79 1.49 4.99
N ILE A 196 -17.47 1.50 4.75
CA ILE A 196 -16.82 2.21 3.64
C ILE A 196 -16.03 1.16 2.84
N ASP A 197 -16.50 0.85 1.62
CA ASP A 197 -15.81 -0.02 0.67
C ASP A 197 -15.77 0.67 -0.70
N HIS A 198 -15.07 1.81 -0.73
CA HIS A 198 -15.01 2.67 -1.91
C HIS A 198 -13.56 2.98 -2.27
N THR A 199 -13.32 3.12 -3.56
CA THR A 199 -12.06 3.66 -4.08
C THR A 199 -12.20 5.18 -4.17
N PHE A 200 -11.23 5.91 -3.64
CA PHE A 200 -11.17 7.35 -3.80
C PHE A 200 -10.15 7.70 -4.88
N ARG A 201 -10.59 8.47 -5.87
CA ARG A 201 -9.69 9.05 -6.88
C ARG A 201 -9.51 10.52 -6.60
N THR A 202 -8.27 10.92 -6.38
CA THR A 202 -7.89 12.31 -6.19
C THR A 202 -7.75 13.01 -7.54
N MET A 203 -8.13 14.29 -7.60
CA MET A 203 -8.03 15.11 -8.80
C MET A 203 -7.23 16.38 -8.51
N PRO A 204 -6.20 16.70 -9.33
CA PRO A 204 -5.58 15.84 -10.36
C PRO A 204 -4.98 14.52 -9.79
N PRO A 205 -4.64 13.53 -10.65
CA PRO A 205 -4.10 12.23 -10.23
C PRO A 205 -2.83 12.27 -9.36
N ASP A 206 -2.14 13.40 -9.35
CA ASP A 206 -0.94 13.68 -8.54
C ASP A 206 -1.16 14.81 -7.53
N ALA A 207 -2.41 15.16 -7.26
CA ALA A 207 -2.75 16.11 -6.20
C ALA A 207 -2.23 15.60 -4.86
N GLU A 208 -1.86 16.55 -4.02
CA GLU A 208 -1.69 16.28 -2.60
C GLU A 208 -3.01 15.77 -2.03
N TRP A 209 -2.92 14.75 -1.19
CA TRP A 209 -4.07 14.24 -0.47
C TRP A 209 -3.66 13.75 0.91
N GLU A 210 -4.64 13.77 1.80
CA GLU A 210 -4.51 13.30 3.17
C GLU A 210 -5.73 12.46 3.53
N VAL A 211 -5.47 11.27 4.07
CA VAL A 211 -6.43 10.51 4.86
C VAL A 211 -6.03 10.68 6.31
N ARG A 212 -6.92 11.22 7.13
CA ARG A 212 -6.67 11.47 8.55
C ARG A 212 -7.68 10.73 9.40
N MET A 213 -7.17 10.07 10.43
CA MET A 213 -7.98 9.47 11.48
C MET A 213 -7.60 10.10 12.81
N THR A 214 -8.62 10.52 13.57
CA THR A 214 -8.45 11.15 14.87
C THR A 214 -9.23 10.39 15.91
N SER A 215 -8.61 10.14 17.06
CA SER A 215 -9.34 9.75 18.26
C SER A 215 -9.34 10.90 19.26
N PRO A 216 -10.52 11.45 19.59
CA PRO A 216 -10.67 12.41 20.67
C PRO A 216 -10.29 11.84 22.05
N SER A 217 -10.66 10.59 22.34
CA SER A 217 -10.39 9.96 23.65
C SER A 217 -8.91 9.67 23.89
N GLN A 218 -8.17 9.40 22.82
CA GLN A 218 -6.73 9.20 22.84
C GLN A 218 -5.96 10.51 22.67
N ASN A 219 -6.63 11.63 22.35
CA ASN A 219 -5.99 12.87 21.94
C ASN A 219 -4.86 12.62 20.92
N MET A 220 -5.20 11.90 19.84
CA MET A 220 -4.25 11.40 18.86
C MET A 220 -4.83 11.48 17.46
N SER A 221 -4.03 11.95 16.51
CA SER A 221 -4.32 11.83 15.09
C SER A 221 -3.21 11.04 14.40
N THR A 222 -3.63 10.16 13.50
CA THR A 222 -2.79 9.44 12.55
C THR A 222 -3.21 9.85 11.15
N PHE A 223 -2.26 10.02 10.24
CA PHE A 223 -2.57 10.37 8.86
C PHE A 223 -1.67 9.61 7.88
N PHE A 224 -2.18 9.44 6.66
CA PHE A 224 -1.46 8.92 5.52
C PHE A 224 -1.66 9.89 4.36
N THR A 225 -0.57 10.31 3.74
CA THR A 225 -0.58 11.40 2.76
C THR A 225 0.26 11.05 1.55
N GLN A 226 -0.06 11.69 0.43
CA GLN A 226 0.85 11.82 -0.70
C GLN A 226 1.28 13.29 -0.80
N PRO A 227 2.56 13.61 -0.54
CA PRO A 227 3.10 14.93 -0.82
C PRO A 227 3.17 15.18 -2.34
N PRO A 228 3.35 16.44 -2.78
CA PRO A 228 3.41 16.74 -4.20
C PRO A 228 4.63 16.05 -4.82
N ALA A 229 4.47 15.46 -6.00
CA ALA A 229 5.53 14.70 -6.64
C ALA A 229 6.76 15.59 -6.90
N LEU A 230 7.86 15.31 -6.20
CA LEU A 230 9.18 15.82 -6.56
C LEU A 230 9.71 14.96 -7.73
N VAL A 231 9.29 15.30 -8.95
CA VAL A 231 9.86 14.87 -10.24
C VAL A 231 9.57 13.42 -10.73
N ALA A 232 8.73 13.38 -11.78
CA ALA A 232 8.71 12.52 -12.98
C ALA A 232 8.69 10.97 -12.91
N SER A 233 7.58 10.44 -13.45
CA SER A 233 7.44 9.28 -14.37
C SER A 233 7.19 7.88 -13.80
N VAL A 234 5.90 7.52 -13.64
CA VAL A 234 5.39 6.19 -14.05
C VAL A 234 3.99 6.35 -14.64
N TYR A 235 3.82 5.93 -15.90
CA TYR A 235 2.53 5.89 -16.60
C TYR A 235 1.58 4.92 -15.90
N ARG A 236 0.61 5.45 -15.15
CA ARG A 236 -0.54 4.67 -14.68
C ARG A 236 -1.51 4.50 -15.85
N ARG A 237 -1.50 3.34 -16.52
CA ARG A 237 -2.69 2.86 -17.22
C ARG A 237 -3.24 1.67 -16.46
N LYS A 238 -4.47 1.84 -15.96
CA LYS A 238 -5.27 0.80 -15.33
C LYS A 238 -5.27 -0.43 -16.23
N ILE A 239 -5.01 -1.60 -15.65
CA ILE A 239 -5.34 -2.87 -16.28
C ILE A 239 -6.86 -2.85 -16.50
N SER A 240 -7.28 -2.70 -17.76
CA SER A 240 -8.70 -2.65 -18.10
C SER A 240 -9.23 -4.08 -18.08
N THR A 241 -10.05 -4.40 -17.09
CA THR A 241 -10.88 -5.61 -17.13
C THR A 241 -11.91 -5.42 -18.23
N ALA A 242 -11.89 -6.28 -19.26
CA ALA A 242 -12.99 -6.33 -20.22
C ALA A 242 -14.25 -6.78 -19.46
N ARG A 243 -15.32 -5.97 -19.49
CA ARG A 243 -16.65 -6.48 -19.13
C ARG A 243 -17.10 -7.40 -20.26
N PRO A 244 -17.48 -8.66 -20.01
CA PRO A 244 -18.33 -9.36 -20.96
C PRO A 244 -19.69 -8.66 -20.94
N GLY A 245 -20.16 -8.21 -22.11
CA GLY A 245 -21.55 -7.84 -22.27
C GLY A 245 -22.42 -9.10 -22.17
N GLY A 246 -23.49 -9.02 -21.38
CA GLY A 246 -24.49 -10.06 -21.17
C GLY A 246 -25.47 -9.64 -20.11
#